data_AF-A0A4Q6IG97-F1
#
_entry.id   AF-A0A4Q6IG97-F1
#
_cell.length_a   1.000
_cell.length_b   1.000
_cell.length_c   1.000
_cell.angle_alpha   90.00
_cell.angle_beta   90.00
_cell.angle_gamma   90.00
#
_symmetry.space_group_name_H-M   'P 1'
#
loop_
_entity.id
_entity.type
_entity.pdbx_description
1 polymer ?
#
loop_
_entity_poly.entity_id
_entity_poly.type
_entity_poly.pdbx_seq_one_letter_code
_entity_poly.pdbx_strand_id
1 'polypeptide(L)'
;MAGSLRALTLYTTKPHGNFTLDLGENKHEVLPHLSLDDVRWAEDVPAELEFTGRCTLSAYPDSALTIALYDGQGGTGPAFPVRHVSGDGTFTVRIPVTALPAGLWRGELRLGRWVLPLPAPAEDMTPAKWRRRGLPWYAKPSPTADEHFALHVAKTDLMRAVAQRVKR
;
A
#
# COMPACT_ATOMS: atom_id res chain seq x y z
N MET A 1 -11.52 22.09 15.47
CA MET A 1 -12.15 21.88 14.15
C MET A 1 -11.13 21.25 13.24
N ALA A 2 -11.28 19.97 12.88
CA ALA A 2 -10.37 19.34 11.92
C ALA A 2 -10.72 19.85 10.52
N GLY A 3 -9.83 20.61 9.89
CA GLY A 3 -10.00 21.01 8.50
C GLY A 3 -9.97 19.75 7.63
N SER A 4 -10.96 19.58 6.75
CA SER A 4 -10.92 18.51 5.75
C SER A 4 -9.77 18.75 4.78
N LEU A 5 -9.07 17.69 4.38
CA LEU A 5 -8.05 17.73 3.33
C LEU A 5 -8.68 18.27 2.04
N ARG A 6 -8.02 19.25 1.42
CA ARG A 6 -8.44 19.89 0.16
C ARG A 6 -7.26 19.96 -0.80
N ALA A 7 -7.55 19.76 -2.08
CA ALA A 7 -6.57 19.94 -3.15
C ALA A 7 -6.54 21.40 -3.59
N LEU A 8 -5.33 21.93 -3.76
CA LEU A 8 -5.07 23.29 -4.24
C LEU A 8 -4.08 23.21 -5.39
N THR A 9 -4.51 23.63 -6.59
CA THR A 9 -3.63 23.67 -7.76
C THR A 9 -3.53 25.10 -8.28
N LEU A 10 -2.31 25.63 -8.36
CA LEU A 10 -2.04 26.92 -8.97
C LEU A 10 -1.67 26.69 -10.44
N TYR A 11 -2.37 27.36 -11.35
CA TYR A 11 -2.09 27.26 -12.78
C TYR A 11 -2.25 28.61 -13.49
N THR A 12 -1.58 28.76 -14.62
CA THR A 12 -1.71 29.93 -15.49
C THR A 12 -2.66 29.63 -16.64
N THR A 13 -3.63 30.50 -16.88
CA THR A 13 -4.51 30.38 -18.05
C THR A 13 -3.83 30.93 -19.30
N LYS A 14 -3.91 30.20 -20.43
CA LYS A 14 -3.54 30.73 -21.74
C LYS A 14 -4.78 31.34 -22.42
N PRO A 15 -4.65 32.45 -23.19
CA PRO A 15 -3.42 33.20 -23.48
C PRO A 15 -3.05 34.28 -22.45
N HIS A 16 -3.92 34.55 -21.47
CA HIS A 16 -3.85 35.77 -20.66
C HIS A 16 -2.84 35.74 -19.50
N GLY A 17 -2.22 34.60 -19.20
CA GLY A 17 -1.22 34.48 -18.13
C GLY A 17 -1.77 34.68 -16.71
N ASN A 18 -3.09 34.74 -16.55
CA ASN A 18 -3.70 34.97 -15.24
C ASN A 18 -3.46 33.75 -14.33
N PHE A 19 -3.00 34.01 -13.12
CA PHE A 19 -2.96 33.01 -12.05
C PHE A 19 -4.39 32.65 -11.64
N THR A 20 -4.72 31.38 -11.75
CA THR A 20 -5.99 30.85 -11.27
C THR A 20 -5.72 29.75 -10.25
N LEU A 21 -6.52 29.75 -9.19
CA LEU A 21 -6.52 28.73 -8.16
C LEU A 21 -7.65 27.75 -8.46
N ASP A 22 -7.32 26.47 -8.62
CA ASP A 22 -8.31 25.39 -8.62
C ASP A 22 -8.47 24.84 -7.21
N LEU A 23 -9.69 24.93 -6.68
CA LEU A 23 -10.07 24.42 -5.37
C LEU A 23 -10.94 23.18 -5.55
N GLY A 24 -10.47 22.04 -5.04
CA GLY A 24 -11.29 20.83 -5.01
C GLY A 24 -11.45 20.13 -6.36
N GLU A 25 -10.44 20.21 -7.23
CA GLU A 25 -10.26 19.31 -8.38
C GLU A 25 -11.20 19.57 -9.56
N ASN A 26 -11.61 20.82 -9.82
CA ASN A 26 -12.51 21.10 -10.96
C ASN A 26 -11.79 21.05 -12.31
N LYS A 27 -10.48 21.24 -12.33
CA LYS A 27 -9.65 21.21 -13.55
C LYS A 27 -8.48 20.24 -13.47
N HIS A 28 -7.91 20.03 -12.28
CA HIS A 28 -6.80 19.10 -12.07
C HIS A 28 -7.17 18.14 -10.94
N GLU A 29 -7.43 16.89 -11.31
CA GLU A 29 -7.69 15.82 -10.34
C GLU A 29 -6.42 15.48 -9.55
N VAL A 30 -6.55 15.11 -8.27
CA VAL A 30 -5.40 14.67 -7.45
C VAL A 30 -4.90 13.30 -7.87
N LEU A 31 -5.80 12.40 -8.29
CA LEU A 31 -5.46 11.02 -8.66
C LEU A 31 -4.36 10.91 -9.74
N PRO A 32 -4.36 11.72 -10.82
CA PRO A 32 -3.24 11.79 -11.78
C PRO A 32 -1.85 12.09 -11.18
N HIS A 33 -1.79 12.66 -9.98
CA HIS A 33 -0.52 12.97 -9.30
C HIS A 33 -0.02 11.84 -8.40
N LEU A 34 -0.83 10.80 -8.20
CA LEU A 34 -0.53 9.65 -7.37
C LEU A 34 -0.46 8.40 -8.25
N SER A 35 0.63 7.65 -8.19
CA SER A 35 0.75 6.35 -8.83
C SER A 35 1.48 5.36 -7.93
N LEU A 36 1.21 4.07 -8.18
CA LEU A 36 1.99 2.97 -7.65
C LEU A 36 2.53 2.19 -8.83
N ASP A 37 3.81 1.84 -8.75
CA ASP A 37 4.53 1.23 -9.85
C ASP A 37 4.70 -0.27 -9.61
N ASP A 38 5.20 -0.64 -8.43
CA ASP A 38 5.52 -2.03 -8.11
C ASP A 38 5.32 -2.38 -6.62
N VAL A 39 5.09 -3.68 -6.37
CA VAL A 39 5.10 -4.29 -5.04
C VAL A 39 5.91 -5.59 -5.07
N ARG A 40 6.89 -5.67 -4.17
CA ARG A 40 7.79 -6.82 -4.05
C ARG A 40 8.19 -7.07 -2.60
N TRP A 41 8.81 -8.21 -2.33
CA TRP A 41 9.52 -8.39 -1.06
C TRP A 41 10.79 -7.54 -1.07
N ALA A 42 11.09 -6.88 0.05
CA ALA A 42 12.38 -6.24 0.24
C ALA A 42 13.51 -7.29 0.17
N GLU A 43 14.55 -6.99 -0.60
CA GLU A 43 15.66 -7.91 -0.83
C GLU A 43 16.56 -8.07 0.41
N ASP A 44 16.63 -7.01 1.23
CA ASP A 44 17.51 -6.90 2.39
C ASP A 44 16.85 -7.33 3.71
N VAL A 45 15.52 -7.25 3.80
CA VAL A 45 14.78 -7.60 5.03
C VAL A 45 13.72 -8.67 4.75
N PRO A 46 13.87 -9.88 5.32
CA PRO A 46 12.86 -10.92 5.16
C PRO A 46 11.48 -10.49 5.68
N ALA A 47 10.43 -10.79 4.91
CA ALA A 47 9.04 -10.49 5.28
C ALA A 47 8.74 -9.00 5.51
N GLU A 48 9.40 -8.13 4.74
CA GLU A 48 8.97 -6.76 4.49
C GLU A 48 8.49 -6.62 3.04
N LEU A 49 7.31 -6.03 2.85
CA LEU A 49 6.86 -5.61 1.53
C LEU A 49 7.40 -4.23 1.22
N GLU A 50 7.94 -4.08 0.02
CA GLU A 50 8.37 -2.82 -0.55
C GLU A 50 7.37 -2.39 -1.62
N PHE A 51 6.80 -1.20 -1.45
CA PHE A 51 5.95 -0.53 -2.43
C PHE A 51 6.71 0.65 -3.00
N THR A 52 6.67 0.80 -4.31
CA THR A 52 7.21 1.98 -5.00
C THR A 52 6.11 2.71 -5.74
N GLY A 53 6.26 4.02 -5.87
CA GLY A 53 5.29 4.83 -6.56
C GLY A 53 5.72 6.28 -6.70
N ARG A 54 4.77 7.10 -7.15
CA ARG A 54 4.99 8.52 -7.40
C ARG A 54 3.92 9.38 -6.74
N CYS A 55 4.35 10.49 -6.16
CA CYS A 55 3.52 11.59 -5.70
C CYS A 55 4.12 12.89 -6.23
N THR A 56 3.47 13.50 -7.22
CA THR A 56 3.93 14.76 -7.84
C THR A 56 3.26 16.00 -7.26
N LEU A 57 2.52 15.84 -6.16
CA LEU A 57 1.93 16.96 -5.43
C LEU A 57 3.02 17.82 -4.80
N SER A 58 2.87 19.13 -4.92
CA SER A 58 3.84 20.09 -4.39
C SER A 58 3.87 20.15 -2.87
N ALA A 59 2.76 19.84 -2.20
CA ALA A 59 2.66 19.75 -0.75
C ALA A 59 1.42 18.95 -0.32
N TYR A 60 1.53 18.29 0.82
CA TYR A 60 0.44 17.66 1.57
C TYR A 60 0.86 17.53 3.04
N PRO A 61 -0.07 17.38 4.00
CA PRO A 61 0.30 17.28 5.42
C PRO A 61 1.17 16.05 5.69
N ASP A 62 2.08 16.17 6.66
CA ASP A 62 2.89 15.05 7.11
C ASP A 62 2.02 13.85 7.46
N SER A 63 2.46 12.66 7.04
CA SER A 63 1.74 11.38 7.24
C SER A 63 0.35 11.31 6.59
N ALA A 64 -0.06 12.27 5.75
CA ALA A 64 -1.33 12.19 5.04
C ALA A 64 -1.31 11.17 3.90
N LEU A 65 -0.15 10.95 3.28
CA LEU A 65 0.07 9.91 2.28
C LEU A 65 0.44 8.59 2.99
N THR A 66 -0.42 7.58 2.86
CA THR A 66 -0.27 6.31 3.57
C THR A 66 -0.63 5.11 2.71
N ILE A 67 0.05 3.99 2.91
CA ILE A 67 -0.43 2.68 2.47
C ILE A 67 -1.29 2.09 3.59
N ALA A 68 -2.57 1.83 3.31
CA ALA A 68 -3.49 1.21 4.24
C ALA A 68 -3.73 -0.25 3.85
N LEU A 69 -3.54 -1.18 4.79
CA LEU A 69 -3.90 -2.58 4.61
C LEU A 69 -5.17 -2.90 5.39
N TYR A 70 -6.04 -3.75 4.84
CA TYR A 70 -7.31 -4.12 5.49
C TYR A 70 -7.70 -5.57 5.18
N ASP A 71 -8.44 -6.19 6.09
CA ASP A 71 -8.82 -7.62 6.03
C ASP A 71 -10.28 -7.86 5.55
N GLY A 72 -10.94 -6.79 5.09
CA GLY A 72 -12.33 -6.83 4.60
C GLY A 72 -13.38 -6.98 5.70
N GLN A 73 -13.01 -7.02 6.98
CA GLN A 73 -13.95 -7.16 8.12
C GLN A 73 -14.52 -5.81 8.61
N GLY A 74 -14.50 -4.77 7.77
CA GLY A 74 -15.08 -3.46 8.09
C GLY A 74 -14.28 -2.58 9.06
N GLY A 75 -13.06 -2.98 9.43
CA GLY A 75 -12.12 -2.16 10.20
C GLY A 75 -11.12 -1.41 9.29
N THR A 76 -10.66 -0.23 9.73
CA THR A 76 -9.47 0.39 9.12
C THR A 76 -8.26 -0.39 9.65
N GLY A 77 -7.64 -1.23 8.82
CA GLY A 77 -6.42 -1.93 9.22
C GLY A 77 -5.22 -0.97 9.31
N PRO A 78 -4.00 -1.49 9.50
CA PRO A 78 -2.84 -0.64 9.76
C PRO A 78 -2.53 0.27 8.56
N ALA A 79 -2.20 1.52 8.86
CA ALA A 79 -1.74 2.52 7.90
C ALA A 79 -0.25 2.81 8.10
N PHE A 80 0.48 2.83 7.00
CA PHE A 80 1.93 3.01 6.96
C PHE A 80 2.25 4.31 6.21
N PRO A 81 2.75 5.35 6.89
CA PRO A 81 2.99 6.65 6.25
C PRO A 81 4.17 6.59 5.29
N VAL A 82 4.02 7.26 4.14
CA VAL A 82 5.12 7.56 3.23
C VAL A 82 5.96 8.66 3.88
N ARG A 83 7.18 8.32 4.33
CA ARG A 83 8.04 9.24 5.08
C ARG A 83 8.97 10.07 4.21
N HIS A 84 9.29 9.58 3.02
CA HIS A 84 10.22 10.25 2.12
C HIS A 84 9.70 10.17 0.69
N VAL A 85 9.52 11.33 0.09
CA VAL A 85 9.32 11.49 -1.35
C VAL A 85 10.52 12.28 -1.86
N SER A 86 11.23 11.74 -2.82
CA SER A 86 12.38 12.39 -3.45
C SER A 86 11.94 13.60 -4.27
N GLY A 87 12.91 14.44 -4.67
CA GLY A 87 12.65 15.65 -5.44
C GLY A 87 11.99 15.41 -6.81
N ASP A 88 12.06 14.19 -7.36
CA ASP A 88 11.38 13.79 -8.60
C ASP A 88 10.00 13.15 -8.39
N GLY A 89 9.51 13.22 -7.14
CA GLY A 89 8.21 12.71 -6.73
C GLY A 89 8.18 11.21 -6.45
N THR A 90 9.28 10.48 -6.54
CA THR A 90 9.27 9.03 -6.28
C THR A 90 9.29 8.73 -4.78
N PHE A 91 8.71 7.61 -4.38
CA PHE A 91 8.71 7.18 -2.99
C PHE A 91 8.82 5.67 -2.85
N THR A 92 9.29 5.25 -1.67
CA THR A 92 9.33 3.85 -1.27
C THR A 92 8.73 3.71 0.12
N VAL A 93 7.86 2.71 0.30
CA VAL A 93 7.28 2.34 1.60
C VAL A 93 7.64 0.90 1.90
N ARG A 94 8.16 0.67 3.10
CA ARG A 94 8.43 -0.68 3.60
C ARG A 94 7.46 -1.03 4.71
N ILE A 95 6.82 -2.19 4.57
CA ILE A 95 5.76 -2.67 5.45
C ILE A 95 6.18 -4.01 6.07
N PRO A 96 6.39 -4.07 7.39
CA PRO A 96 6.69 -5.33 8.07
C PRO A 96 5.43 -6.19 8.17
N VAL A 97 5.31 -7.20 7.31
CA VAL A 97 4.13 -8.08 7.32
C VAL A 97 4.11 -9.01 8.53
N THR A 98 5.23 -9.12 9.25
CA THR A 98 5.38 -9.93 10.46
C THR A 98 4.47 -9.48 11.61
N ALA A 99 4.06 -8.20 11.60
CA ALA A 99 3.13 -7.63 12.57
C ALA A 99 1.66 -7.97 12.28
N LEU A 100 1.33 -8.32 11.03
CA LEU A 100 -0.03 -8.57 10.60
C LEU A 100 -0.61 -9.84 11.25
N PRO A 101 -1.87 -9.79 11.73
CA PRO A 101 -2.65 -10.97 12.05
C PRO A 101 -2.82 -11.93 10.84
N ALA A 102 -3.12 -13.19 11.14
CA ALA A 102 -3.49 -14.15 10.11
C ALA A 102 -4.80 -13.72 9.44
N GLY A 103 -4.85 -13.81 8.12
CA GLY A 103 -5.97 -13.34 7.31
C GLY A 103 -5.59 -13.05 5.88
N LEU A 104 -6.59 -12.70 5.07
CA LEU A 104 -6.41 -12.17 3.73
C LEU A 104 -6.39 -10.64 3.81
N TRP A 105 -5.30 -10.04 3.39
CA TRP A 105 -5.08 -8.60 3.41
C TRP A 105 -5.18 -8.03 2.00
N ARG A 106 -5.98 -6.98 1.85
CA ARG A 106 -6.01 -6.07 0.70
C ARG A 106 -5.35 -4.76 1.09
N GLY A 107 -5.17 -3.86 0.14
CA GLY A 107 -4.68 -2.54 0.49
C GLY A 107 -4.96 -1.47 -0.54
N GLU A 108 -4.76 -0.24 -0.10
CA GLU A 108 -4.91 0.99 -0.87
C GLU A 108 -3.81 1.99 -0.52
N LEU A 109 -3.41 2.81 -1.49
CA LEU A 109 -2.73 4.08 -1.23
C LEU A 109 -3.77 5.15 -0.95
N ARG A 110 -3.60 5.88 0.14
CA ARG A 110 -4.52 6.92 0.58
C ARG A 110 -3.82 8.24 0.75
N LEU A 111 -4.50 9.29 0.30
CA LEU A 111 -4.22 10.67 0.67
C LEU A 111 -5.54 11.29 1.12
N GLY A 112 -5.79 11.41 2.42
CA GLY A 112 -7.09 11.86 2.92
C GLY A 112 -8.26 11.01 2.39
N ARG A 113 -9.10 11.61 1.53
CA ARG A 113 -10.24 10.94 0.88
C ARG A 113 -9.89 10.28 -0.46
N TRP A 114 -8.73 10.58 -1.02
CA TRP A 114 -8.27 10.02 -2.29
C TRP A 114 -7.71 8.64 -2.05
N VAL A 115 -8.15 7.68 -2.86
CA VAL A 115 -7.87 6.27 -2.69
C VAL A 115 -7.46 5.70 -4.05
N LEU A 116 -6.33 5.00 -4.08
CA LEU A 116 -5.88 4.20 -5.21
C LEU A 116 -5.71 2.75 -4.75
N PRO A 117 -6.22 1.75 -5.50
CA PRO A 117 -5.98 0.36 -5.18
C PRO A 117 -4.48 0.05 -5.31
N LEU A 118 -3.95 -0.81 -4.43
CA LEU A 118 -2.58 -1.29 -4.60
C LEU A 118 -2.50 -2.26 -5.80
N PRO A 119 -1.37 -2.25 -6.55
CA PRO A 119 -1.18 -3.17 -7.66
C PRO A 119 -1.14 -4.63 -7.19
N ALA A 120 -1.56 -5.55 -8.05
CA ALA A 120 -1.38 -6.97 -7.78
C ALA A 120 0.12 -7.30 -7.63
N PRO A 121 0.50 -8.13 -6.64
CA PRO A 121 1.85 -8.67 -6.58
C PRO A 121 2.15 -9.52 -7.81
N ALA A 122 3.41 -9.53 -8.22
CA ALA A 122 3.89 -10.39 -9.30
C ALA A 122 3.51 -11.86 -9.03
N GLU A 123 3.07 -12.57 -10.07
CA GLU A 123 2.57 -13.95 -9.96
C GLU A 123 3.63 -14.93 -9.44
N ASP A 124 4.90 -14.66 -9.75
CA ASP A 124 6.07 -15.45 -9.35
C ASP A 124 6.63 -15.02 -7.98
N MET A 125 6.01 -14.04 -7.31
CA MET A 125 6.45 -13.56 -6.01
C MET A 125 6.39 -14.69 -4.97
N THR A 126 7.57 -15.20 -4.60
CA THR A 126 7.68 -16.35 -3.70
C THR A 126 7.14 -16.02 -2.30
N PRO A 127 6.59 -17.00 -1.54
CA PRO A 127 6.12 -16.74 -0.19
C PRO A 127 7.23 -16.30 0.77
N ALA A 128 7.02 -15.21 1.49
CA ALA A 128 7.85 -14.83 2.63
C ALA A 128 7.54 -15.73 3.83
N LYS A 129 8.56 -16.14 4.58
CA LYS A 129 8.44 -17.03 5.74
C LYS A 129 9.21 -16.46 6.92
N TRP A 130 8.63 -16.53 8.12
CA TRP A 130 9.28 -16.08 9.35
C TRP A 130 8.82 -16.92 10.55
N ARG A 131 9.31 -16.56 11.73
CA ARG A 131 8.86 -17.15 13.00
C ARG A 131 8.33 -16.07 13.93
N ARG A 132 7.19 -16.33 14.57
CA ARG A 132 6.59 -15.47 15.61
C ARG A 132 6.23 -16.34 16.81
N ARG A 133 6.87 -16.07 17.95
CA ARG A 133 6.72 -16.85 19.20
C ARG A 133 6.95 -18.36 18.99
N GLY A 134 8.04 -18.71 18.32
CA GLY A 134 8.44 -20.11 18.05
C GLY A 134 7.64 -20.82 16.96
N LEU A 135 6.53 -20.24 16.48
CA LEU A 135 5.70 -20.83 15.45
C LEU A 135 6.14 -20.33 14.06
N PRO A 136 6.17 -21.19 13.03
CA PRO A 136 6.35 -20.80 11.64
C PRO A 136 5.14 -20.05 11.09
N TRP A 137 5.40 -18.95 10.39
CA TRP A 137 4.42 -18.11 9.71
C TRP A 137 4.86 -17.88 8.26
N TYR A 138 3.90 -17.55 7.41
CA TYR A 138 4.15 -17.16 6.04
C TYR A 138 3.19 -16.09 5.57
N ALA A 139 3.62 -15.37 4.55
CA ALA A 139 2.82 -14.46 3.75
C ALA A 139 3.03 -14.80 2.29
N LYS A 140 1.96 -14.90 1.52
CA LYS A 140 2.04 -15.16 0.07
C LYS A 140 1.03 -14.33 -0.69
N PRO A 141 1.32 -13.98 -1.96
CA PRO A 141 0.29 -13.48 -2.86
C PRO A 141 -0.91 -14.44 -2.85
N SER A 142 -2.11 -13.88 -2.83
CA SER A 142 -3.32 -14.64 -3.05
C SER A 142 -3.86 -14.29 -4.43
N PRO A 143 -4.14 -15.28 -5.30
CA PRO A 143 -4.86 -14.98 -6.53
C PRO A 143 -6.24 -14.45 -6.17
N THR A 144 -6.59 -13.28 -6.69
CA THR A 144 -7.92 -12.70 -6.60
C THR A 144 -8.41 -12.42 -8.01
N ALA A 145 -9.72 -12.52 -8.23
CA ALA A 145 -10.33 -12.27 -9.54
C ALA A 145 -10.16 -10.82 -10.02
N ASP A 146 -9.88 -9.89 -9.11
CA ASP A 146 -10.00 -8.45 -9.35
C ASP A 146 -8.68 -7.74 -9.73
N GLU A 147 -7.61 -8.45 -10.14
CA GLU A 147 -6.28 -7.85 -10.47
C GLU A 147 -5.71 -6.87 -9.41
N HIS A 148 -6.20 -6.95 -8.17
CA HIS A 148 -5.83 -6.07 -7.08
C HIS A 148 -4.93 -6.77 -6.07
N PHE A 149 -4.22 -5.98 -5.27
CA PHE A 149 -3.39 -6.50 -4.20
C PHE A 149 -4.14 -7.41 -3.24
N ALA A 150 -3.61 -8.62 -3.05
CA ALA A 150 -4.09 -9.55 -2.06
C ALA A 150 -2.93 -10.39 -1.48
N LEU A 151 -2.81 -10.38 -0.15
CA LEU A 151 -1.78 -11.08 0.59
C LEU A 151 -2.40 -11.96 1.67
N HIS A 152 -2.16 -13.28 1.59
CA HIS A 152 -2.59 -14.21 2.63
C HIS A 152 -1.48 -14.40 3.66
N VAL A 153 -1.75 -13.98 4.90
CA VAL A 153 -0.87 -14.16 6.07
C VAL A 153 -1.43 -15.31 6.90
N ALA A 154 -0.59 -16.29 7.22
CA ALA A 154 -1.04 -17.42 8.03
C ALA A 154 0.08 -18.06 8.84
N LYS A 155 -0.31 -18.73 9.91
CA LYS A 155 0.54 -19.66 10.66
C LYS A 155 0.63 -20.97 9.89
N THR A 156 1.82 -21.55 9.78
CA THR A 156 1.96 -22.94 9.32
C THR A 156 1.46 -23.87 10.42
N ASP A 157 0.41 -24.64 10.13
CA ASP A 157 -0.12 -25.61 11.08
C ASP A 157 0.74 -26.88 11.06
N LEU A 158 1.74 -26.94 11.96
CA LEU A 158 2.67 -28.06 12.11
C LEU A 158 1.96 -29.39 12.34
N MET A 159 0.80 -29.39 13.01
CA MET A 159 0.05 -30.62 13.29
C MET A 159 -0.50 -31.28 12.02
N ARG A 160 -0.94 -30.48 11.04
CA ARG A 160 -1.44 -30.99 9.76
C ARG A 160 -0.32 -31.57 8.89
N ALA A 161 0.88 -30.99 8.97
CA ALA A 161 2.06 -31.47 8.26
C ALA A 161 2.59 -32.80 8.83
N VAL A 162 2.56 -32.98 10.15
CA VAL A 162 2.95 -34.26 10.78
C VAL A 162 1.92 -35.35 10.47
N ALA A 163 0.62 -35.05 10.50
CA ALA A 163 -0.42 -36.01 10.16
C ALA A 163 -0.34 -36.51 8.70
N GLN A 164 0.09 -35.66 7.75
CA GLN A 164 0.34 -36.08 6.37
C GLN A 164 1.60 -36.94 6.22
N ARG A 165 2.61 -36.76 7.07
CA ARG A 165 3.86 -37.52 7.04
C ARG A 165 3.74 -38.91 7.65
N VAL A 166 2.79 -39.12 8.55
CA VAL A 166 2.51 -40.44 9.16
C VAL A 166 1.56 -41.29 8.30
N LYS A 167 0.93 -40.70 7.27
CA LYS A 167 0.11 -41.41 6.27
C LYS A 167 0.87 -41.81 5.00
N ARG A 168 2.20 -41.69 4.99
CA ARG A 168 3.07 -42.23 3.93
C ARG A 168 3.87 -43.41 4.43
#